data_AF-A0A6I3H1N0-F1
#
_entry.id   AF-A0A6I3H1N0-F1
#
_cell.length_a   1.000
_cell.length_b   1.000
_cell.length_c   1.000
_cell.angle_alpha   90.00
_cell.angle_beta   90.00
_cell.angle_gamma   90.00
#
_symmetry.space_group_name_H-M   'P 1'
#
loop_
_entity.id
_entity.type
_entity.pdbx_description
1 polymer ?
#
loop_
_entity_poly.entity_id
_entity_poly.type
_entity_poly.pdbx_seq_one_letter_code
_entity_poly.pdbx_strand_id
1 'polypeptide(L)'
;DFTKNLVDFAASDAVYTADFPAHLEYAPVYAAPIAIFYNLPTVKESIYLSEATLAQIFSGYITNWDDKLIAADNERTVKTVTYKTKKITSKVGGKNVTKTVPVLDKKGKPTIASTSEKVVNIDLPKLPITVYYRTDSSGTSEQFGKFLKGANAGENERLWPKTASGTFANQTPNNISTFFNFQGASGSALVAAGVKGKVGGIGYGEVSWATDNKLAVANIRNAAGEFIAPSAAGTSAFLGGGTIQANGSLIADYKKSIPGAYPIGTASYGLVYPASAGKDAATQKIVAEWHTYMLQKCPAKFPEKGYAQITGPLYDKAMAQIAKIK
;
A
#
# COMPACT_ATOMS: atom_id res chain seq x y z
N ASP A 1 20.34 10.05 -2.71
CA ASP A 1 20.66 11.29 -1.95
C ASP A 1 21.07 11.01 -0.52
N PHE A 2 20.24 10.33 0.26
CA PHE A 2 20.54 10.02 1.66
C PHE A 2 21.88 9.28 1.86
N THR A 3 22.14 8.18 1.16
CA THR A 3 23.43 7.46 1.29
C THR A 3 24.63 8.25 0.76
N LYS A 4 24.39 9.32 -0.02
CA LYS A 4 25.41 10.25 -0.52
C LYS A 4 25.55 11.51 0.33
N ASN A 5 24.86 11.57 1.48
CA ASN A 5 24.87 12.71 2.40
C ASN A 5 24.43 14.04 1.76
N LEU A 6 23.47 14.01 0.83
CA LEU A 6 22.94 15.20 0.16
C LEU A 6 21.71 15.79 0.86
N VAL A 7 21.16 15.08 1.84
CA VAL A 7 19.93 15.46 2.57
C VAL A 7 20.03 14.99 4.02
N ASP A 8 19.38 15.70 4.94
CA ASP A 8 19.39 15.38 6.38
C ASP A 8 18.47 14.20 6.72
N PHE A 9 17.41 14.02 5.94
CA PHE A 9 16.50 12.88 6.03
C PHE A 9 15.93 12.54 4.65
N ALA A 10 15.46 11.31 4.53
CA ALA A 10 14.67 10.85 3.38
C ALA A 10 13.64 9.82 3.87
N ALA A 11 12.69 9.50 3.00
CA ALA A 11 11.74 8.43 3.24
C ALA A 11 11.82 7.38 2.12
N SER A 12 11.49 6.14 2.45
CA SER A 12 11.43 5.04 1.48
C SER A 12 10.34 4.05 1.88
N ASP A 13 9.59 3.53 0.91
CA ASP A 13 8.73 2.36 1.10
C ASP A 13 9.42 1.06 0.62
N ALA A 14 10.59 1.21 0.00
CA ALA A 14 11.48 0.13 -0.41
C ALA A 14 12.57 -0.11 0.65
N VAL A 15 13.03 -1.35 0.74
CA VAL A 15 14.09 -1.74 1.68
C VAL A 15 15.19 -2.47 0.91
N TYR A 16 16.44 -2.15 1.22
CA TYR A 16 17.60 -2.91 0.74
C TYR A 16 17.42 -4.41 1.04
N THR A 17 17.51 -5.22 -0.01
CA THR A 17 17.48 -6.69 0.09
C THR A 17 18.88 -7.30 0.17
N ALA A 18 19.90 -6.53 -0.18
CA ALA A 18 21.33 -6.83 -0.07
C ALA A 18 22.10 -5.52 0.10
N ASP A 19 23.37 -5.60 0.49
CA ASP A 19 24.30 -4.46 0.57
C ASP A 19 23.77 -3.29 1.42
N PHE A 20 23.15 -3.62 2.55
CA PHE A 20 22.58 -2.64 3.47
C PHE A 20 23.66 -1.66 3.96
N PRO A 21 23.48 -0.33 3.81
CA PRO A 21 24.52 0.63 4.19
C PRO A 21 24.81 0.62 5.69
N ALA A 22 26.09 0.60 6.07
CA ALA A 22 26.53 0.50 7.47
C ALA A 22 26.04 1.63 8.39
N HIS A 23 25.77 2.82 7.83
CA HIS A 23 25.32 4.01 8.55
C HIS A 23 23.88 4.37 8.21
N LEU A 24 23.03 3.37 7.99
CA LEU A 24 21.61 3.54 7.73
C LEU A 24 20.82 2.62 8.65
N GLU A 25 19.72 3.13 9.18
CA GLU A 25 18.68 2.38 9.88
C GLU A 25 17.32 2.81 9.33
N TYR A 26 16.30 1.97 9.49
CA TYR A 26 14.93 2.32 9.11
C TYR A 26 14.08 2.60 10.35
N ALA A 27 13.42 3.75 10.38
CA ALA A 27 12.34 4.01 11.33
C ALA A 27 11.00 3.96 10.58
N PRO A 28 10.15 2.93 10.77
CA PRO A 28 8.82 2.92 10.17
C PRO A 28 7.96 4.00 10.82
N VAL A 29 7.62 5.05 10.07
CA VAL A 29 7.01 6.28 10.60
C VAL A 29 5.54 6.47 10.23
N TYR A 30 5.05 5.76 9.20
CA TYR A 30 3.61 5.60 8.98
C TYR A 30 3.37 4.39 8.08
N ALA A 31 2.12 3.91 8.02
CA ALA A 31 1.73 2.84 7.11
C ALA A 31 0.58 3.28 6.22
N ALA A 32 0.49 2.73 5.01
CA ALA A 32 -0.55 3.06 4.05
C ALA A 32 -0.99 1.82 3.25
N PRO A 33 -2.29 1.68 2.95
CA PRO A 33 -2.73 0.81 1.88
C PRO A 33 -2.35 1.40 0.52
N ILE A 34 -1.77 0.57 -0.33
CA ILE A 34 -1.64 0.83 -1.77
C ILE A 34 -2.94 0.34 -2.40
N ALA A 35 -3.82 1.28 -2.74
CA ALA A 35 -5.09 1.01 -3.38
C ALA A 35 -4.90 0.72 -4.87
N ILE A 36 -5.75 -0.17 -5.39
CA ILE A 36 -5.99 -0.29 -6.83
C ILE A 36 -7.19 0.57 -7.15
N PHE A 37 -6.96 1.69 -7.83
CA PHE A 37 -8.00 2.63 -8.21
C PHE A 37 -8.29 2.56 -9.70
N TYR A 38 -9.54 2.82 -10.06
CA TYR A 38 -10.03 2.67 -11.42
C TYR A 38 -11.10 3.71 -11.77
N ASN A 39 -11.34 3.86 -13.07
CA ASN A 39 -12.31 4.81 -13.62
C ASN A 39 -13.36 4.11 -14.48
N LEU A 40 -14.42 3.66 -13.82
CA LEU A 40 -15.61 3.06 -14.42
C LEU A 40 -16.85 3.84 -13.96
N PRO A 41 -17.19 4.97 -14.61
CA PRO A 41 -18.21 5.90 -14.10
C PRO A 41 -19.62 5.31 -14.06
N THR A 42 -19.88 4.28 -14.87
CA THR A 42 -21.16 3.55 -14.90
C THR A 42 -21.29 2.53 -13.78
N VAL A 43 -20.18 2.03 -13.22
CA VAL A 43 -20.16 1.04 -12.14
C VAL A 43 -20.23 1.77 -10.80
N LYS A 44 -21.30 1.53 -10.03
CA LYS A 44 -21.57 2.25 -8.77
C LYS A 44 -21.05 1.52 -7.52
N GLU A 45 -20.86 0.21 -7.62
CA GLU A 45 -20.30 -0.60 -6.54
C GLU A 45 -18.77 -0.71 -6.67
N SER A 46 -18.08 -0.91 -5.55
CA SER A 46 -16.67 -1.28 -5.59
C SER A 46 -16.53 -2.67 -6.19
N ILE A 47 -15.66 -2.80 -7.19
CA ILE A 47 -15.35 -4.10 -7.79
C ILE A 47 -14.43 -4.92 -6.88
N TYR A 48 -14.30 -6.18 -7.22
CA TYR A 48 -13.53 -7.21 -6.54
C TYR A 48 -12.49 -7.74 -7.52
N LEU A 49 -11.23 -7.83 -7.08
CA LEU A 49 -10.14 -8.37 -7.89
C LEU A 49 -9.31 -9.34 -7.04
N SER A 50 -9.15 -10.55 -7.55
CA SER A 50 -8.18 -11.49 -7.01
C SER A 50 -6.76 -11.07 -7.37
N GLU A 51 -5.82 -11.58 -6.59
CA GLU A 51 -4.39 -11.46 -6.81
C GLU A 51 -3.97 -11.91 -8.23
N ALA A 52 -4.62 -12.95 -8.75
CA ALA A 52 -4.34 -13.50 -10.09
C ALA A 52 -4.94 -12.68 -11.23
N THR A 53 -6.16 -12.18 -11.06
CA THR A 53 -6.78 -11.25 -12.01
C THR A 53 -5.97 -9.96 -12.09
N LEU A 54 -5.52 -9.44 -10.93
CA LEU A 54 -4.70 -8.24 -10.87
C LEU A 54 -3.35 -8.43 -11.57
N ALA A 55 -2.67 -9.55 -11.34
CA ALA A 55 -1.44 -9.89 -12.04
C ALA A 55 -1.65 -9.90 -13.57
N GLN A 56 -2.75 -10.47 -14.05
CA GLN A 56 -3.06 -10.56 -15.48
C GLN A 56 -3.44 -9.22 -16.12
N ILE A 57 -4.11 -8.33 -15.40
CA ILE A 57 -4.34 -6.94 -15.85
C ILE A 57 -3.00 -6.22 -16.00
N PHE A 58 -2.16 -6.25 -14.95
CA PHE A 58 -0.89 -5.52 -14.92
C PHE A 58 0.25 -6.17 -15.72
N SER A 59 0.01 -7.34 -16.32
CA SER A 59 0.91 -8.01 -17.28
C SER A 59 0.41 -7.95 -18.72
N GLY A 60 -0.74 -7.29 -18.95
CA GLY A 60 -1.31 -7.06 -20.27
C GLY A 60 -2.08 -8.26 -20.86
N TYR A 61 -2.28 -9.35 -20.11
CA TYR A 61 -3.08 -10.50 -20.57
C TYR A 61 -4.58 -10.18 -20.59
N ILE A 62 -5.07 -9.47 -19.56
CA ILE A 62 -6.45 -8.97 -19.52
C ILE A 62 -6.45 -7.53 -20.00
N THR A 63 -7.20 -7.26 -21.07
CA THR A 63 -7.22 -5.95 -21.76
C THR A 63 -8.60 -5.31 -21.83
N ASN A 64 -9.65 -5.96 -21.32
CA ASN A 64 -11.01 -5.47 -21.31
C ASN A 64 -11.67 -5.69 -19.94
N TRP A 65 -12.56 -4.79 -19.54
CA TRP A 65 -13.22 -4.84 -18.22
C TRP A 65 -14.28 -5.93 -18.12
N ASP A 66 -14.86 -6.38 -19.24
CA ASP A 66 -15.81 -7.49 -19.32
C ASP A 66 -15.13 -8.87 -19.45
N ASP A 67 -13.82 -8.96 -19.22
CA ASP A 67 -13.11 -10.22 -19.24
C ASP A 67 -13.69 -11.21 -18.20
N LYS A 68 -13.85 -12.47 -18.61
CA LYS A 68 -14.45 -13.53 -17.80
C LYS A 68 -13.79 -13.72 -16.43
N LEU A 69 -12.49 -13.42 -16.28
CA LEU A 69 -11.80 -13.55 -15.01
C LEU A 69 -12.12 -12.39 -14.07
N ILE A 70 -12.30 -11.17 -14.61
CA ILE A 70 -12.82 -10.04 -13.82
C ILE A 70 -14.28 -10.32 -13.46
N ALA A 71 -15.10 -10.77 -14.40
CA ALA A 71 -16.49 -11.17 -14.14
C ALA A 71 -16.58 -12.23 -13.04
N ALA A 72 -15.76 -13.30 -13.10
CA ALA A 72 -15.74 -14.33 -12.07
C ALA A 72 -15.38 -13.83 -10.66
N ASP A 73 -14.57 -12.78 -10.56
CA ASP A 73 -14.28 -12.14 -9.27
C ASP A 73 -15.47 -11.29 -8.76
N ASN A 74 -16.36 -10.86 -9.64
CA ASN A 74 -17.48 -9.94 -9.37
C ASN A 74 -18.87 -10.61 -9.47
N GLU A 75 -18.94 -11.88 -9.84
CA GLU A 75 -20.14 -12.73 -9.94
C GLU A 75 -20.01 -13.94 -9.00
N ARG A 76 -19.91 -13.67 -7.70
CA ARG A 76 -19.60 -14.69 -6.70
C ARG A 76 -20.13 -14.34 -5.31
N THR A 77 -20.08 -15.30 -4.40
CA THR A 77 -20.17 -15.01 -2.97
C THR A 77 -18.79 -14.57 -2.48
N VAL A 78 -18.70 -13.37 -1.90
CA VAL A 78 -17.49 -12.84 -1.27
C VAL A 78 -17.62 -12.81 0.25
N LYS A 79 -16.54 -13.17 0.95
CA LYS A 79 -16.39 -12.93 2.38
C LYS A 79 -15.88 -11.51 2.60
N THR A 80 -16.57 -10.80 3.47
CA THR A 80 -16.29 -9.42 3.86
C THR A 80 -16.08 -9.34 5.36
N VAL A 81 -15.15 -8.49 5.78
CA VAL A 81 -14.80 -8.31 7.19
C VAL A 81 -15.18 -6.89 7.61
N THR A 82 -15.93 -6.79 8.71
CA THR A 82 -16.22 -5.50 9.35
C THR A 82 -15.38 -5.37 10.61
N TYR A 83 -14.54 -4.33 10.67
CA TYR A 83 -13.77 -4.01 11.87
C TYR A 83 -14.61 -3.29 12.91
N LYS A 84 -14.35 -3.52 14.21
CA LYS A 84 -14.84 -2.64 15.28
C LYS A 84 -14.15 -1.30 15.11
N THR A 85 -14.93 -0.23 15.19
CA THR A 85 -14.41 1.13 15.00
C THR A 85 -14.91 2.08 16.07
N LYS A 86 -14.19 3.18 16.25
CA LYS A 86 -14.57 4.31 17.10
C LYS A 86 -14.36 5.60 16.32
N LYS A 87 -15.11 6.65 16.65
CA LYS A 87 -14.93 7.98 16.08
C LYS A 87 -13.91 8.76 16.90
N ILE A 88 -12.94 9.38 16.22
CA ILE A 88 -12.04 10.39 16.77
C ILE A 88 -12.34 11.72 16.08
N THR A 89 -12.30 12.83 16.82
CA THR A 89 -12.47 14.17 16.25
C THR A 89 -11.19 14.97 16.49
N SER A 90 -10.60 15.47 15.41
CA SER A 90 -9.40 16.30 15.42
C SER A 90 -9.71 17.66 14.79
N LYS A 91 -9.05 18.73 15.25
CA LYS A 91 -9.10 20.03 14.57
C LYS A 91 -8.03 20.11 13.49
N VAL A 92 -8.43 20.28 12.23
CA VAL A 92 -7.53 20.47 11.09
C VAL A 92 -7.86 21.81 10.45
N GLY A 93 -6.91 22.75 10.46
CA GLY A 93 -7.12 24.11 9.94
C GLY A 93 -8.31 24.83 10.60
N GLY A 94 -8.52 24.63 11.90
CA GLY A 94 -9.64 25.23 12.65
C GLY A 94 -11.00 24.54 12.48
N LYS A 95 -11.13 23.56 11.57
CA LYS A 95 -12.37 22.79 11.35
C LYS A 95 -12.32 21.46 12.10
N ASN A 96 -13.47 21.04 12.64
CA ASN A 96 -13.60 19.71 13.22
C ASN A 96 -13.67 18.66 12.11
N VAL A 97 -12.74 17.71 12.15
CA VAL A 97 -12.71 16.54 11.27
C VAL A 97 -12.93 15.32 12.14
N THR A 98 -14.08 14.67 11.98
CA THR A 98 -14.38 13.40 12.64
C THR A 98 -14.02 12.24 11.72
N LYS A 99 -13.26 11.27 12.22
CA LYS A 99 -12.91 10.07 11.47
C LYS A 99 -13.16 8.80 12.27
N THR A 100 -13.51 7.76 11.54
CA THR A 100 -13.64 6.40 12.06
C THR A 100 -12.26 5.73 12.05
N VAL A 101 -11.81 5.25 13.20
CA VAL A 101 -10.55 4.50 13.37
C VAL A 101 -10.82 3.12 13.96
N PRO A 102 -9.98 2.12 13.69
CA PRO A 102 -10.16 0.79 14.27
C PRO A 102 -10.03 0.81 15.80
N VAL A 103 -10.82 -0.04 16.45
CA VAL A 103 -10.60 -0.41 17.85
C VAL A 103 -9.49 -1.47 17.87
N LEU A 104 -8.43 -1.19 18.62
CA LEU A 104 -7.29 -2.08 18.76
C LEU A 104 -7.43 -2.94 20.03
N ASP A 105 -6.91 -4.16 19.98
CA ASP A 105 -6.76 -5.01 21.16
C ASP A 105 -5.54 -4.59 22.03
N LYS A 106 -5.30 -5.30 23.14
CA LYS A 106 -4.17 -5.03 24.04
C LYS A 106 -2.79 -5.17 23.37
N LYS A 107 -2.70 -5.87 22.23
CA LYS A 107 -1.48 -6.05 21.45
C LYS A 107 -1.38 -5.03 20.30
N GLY A 108 -2.32 -4.09 20.21
CA GLY A 108 -2.35 -3.06 19.16
C GLY A 108 -2.93 -3.55 17.83
N LYS A 109 -3.54 -4.73 17.76
CA LYS A 109 -4.13 -5.29 16.53
C LYS A 109 -5.58 -4.82 16.35
N PRO A 110 -6.02 -4.45 15.13
CA PRO A 110 -7.41 -4.16 14.83
C PRO A 110 -8.35 -5.32 15.15
N THR A 111 -9.47 -5.03 15.81
CA THR A 111 -10.45 -6.03 16.23
C THR A 111 -11.58 -6.18 15.21
N ILE A 112 -11.86 -7.43 14.80
CA ILE A 112 -12.97 -7.74 13.90
C ILE A 112 -14.28 -7.70 14.71
N ALA A 113 -15.30 -7.02 14.18
CA ALA A 113 -16.64 -6.98 14.73
C ALA A 113 -17.45 -8.19 14.26
N SER A 114 -17.42 -8.44 12.95
CA SER A 114 -18.14 -9.52 12.30
C SER A 114 -17.51 -9.85 10.95
N THR A 115 -17.80 -11.07 10.48
CA THR A 115 -17.57 -11.50 9.10
C THR A 115 -18.92 -11.79 8.49
N SER A 116 -19.11 -11.40 7.24
CA SER A 116 -20.36 -11.62 6.48
C SER A 116 -20.06 -12.08 5.08
N GLU A 117 -20.99 -12.81 4.49
CA GLU A 117 -20.97 -13.16 3.08
C GLU A 117 -21.95 -12.28 2.30
N LYS A 118 -21.55 -11.83 1.12
CA LYS A 118 -22.38 -11.07 0.19
C LYS A 118 -22.29 -11.73 -1.17
N VAL A 119 -23.42 -12.01 -1.81
CA VAL A 119 -23.46 -12.32 -3.24
C VAL A 119 -23.22 -11.00 -3.98
N VAL A 120 -22.18 -10.97 -4.80
CA VAL A 120 -21.87 -9.87 -5.70
C VAL A 120 -22.17 -10.32 -7.12
N ASN A 121 -22.81 -9.43 -7.87
CA ASN A 121 -23.07 -9.59 -9.29
C ASN A 121 -23.02 -8.19 -9.89
N ILE A 122 -21.84 -7.79 -10.34
CA ILE A 122 -21.58 -6.44 -10.85
C ILE A 122 -21.47 -6.52 -12.37
N ASP A 123 -22.38 -5.83 -13.07
CA ASP A 123 -22.31 -5.68 -14.52
C ASP A 123 -21.09 -4.84 -14.92
N LEU A 124 -20.08 -5.50 -15.48
CA LEU A 124 -18.86 -4.85 -15.95
C LEU A 124 -19.01 -4.39 -17.41
N PRO A 125 -18.57 -3.16 -17.73
CA PRO A 125 -18.75 -2.63 -19.07
C PRO A 125 -17.73 -3.22 -20.04
N LYS A 126 -18.12 -3.34 -21.32
CA LYS A 126 -17.23 -3.69 -22.43
C LYS A 126 -16.32 -2.51 -22.81
N LEU A 127 -15.39 -2.19 -21.92
CA LEU A 127 -14.44 -1.08 -22.05
C LEU A 127 -13.00 -1.60 -22.03
N PRO A 128 -12.17 -1.19 -23.00
CA PRO A 128 -10.74 -1.46 -22.95
C PRO A 128 -10.10 -0.93 -21.67
N ILE A 129 -9.22 -1.72 -21.07
CA ILE A 129 -8.44 -1.33 -19.89
C ILE A 129 -7.26 -0.49 -20.35
N THR A 130 -7.01 0.64 -19.68
CA THR A 130 -5.74 1.37 -19.77
C THR A 130 -5.02 1.30 -18.43
N VAL A 131 -3.85 0.68 -18.37
CA VAL A 131 -3.06 0.58 -17.14
C VAL A 131 -2.17 1.80 -16.99
N TYR A 132 -2.25 2.45 -15.84
CA TYR A 132 -1.31 3.50 -15.43
C TYR A 132 -0.31 2.94 -14.42
N TYR A 133 0.98 3.15 -14.69
CA TYR A 133 2.07 2.65 -13.87
C TYR A 133 3.11 3.75 -13.59
N ARG A 134 3.96 3.52 -12.58
CA ARG A 134 5.04 4.45 -12.22
C ARG A 134 6.27 4.26 -13.12
N THR A 135 6.73 5.34 -13.75
CA THR A 135 7.97 5.33 -14.56
C THR A 135 9.22 5.56 -13.73
N ASP A 136 9.08 6.28 -12.62
CA ASP A 136 10.14 6.60 -11.69
C ASP A 136 10.36 5.48 -10.67
N SER A 137 11.54 5.46 -10.04
CA SER A 137 11.83 4.53 -8.95
C SER A 137 10.87 4.78 -7.78
N SER A 138 10.11 3.75 -7.42
CA SER A 138 8.95 3.88 -6.55
C SER A 138 8.87 2.72 -5.56
N GLY A 139 8.90 3.03 -4.27
CA GLY A 139 8.60 2.05 -3.23
C GLY A 139 7.19 1.48 -3.36
N THR A 140 6.21 2.28 -3.79
CA THR A 140 4.86 1.81 -4.12
C THR A 140 4.89 0.72 -5.20
N SER A 141 5.65 0.90 -6.28
CA SER A 141 5.83 -0.12 -7.32
C SER A 141 6.50 -1.37 -6.80
N GLU A 142 7.52 -1.22 -5.97
CA GLU A 142 8.22 -2.36 -5.38
C GLU A 142 7.28 -3.18 -4.50
N GLN A 143 6.52 -2.54 -3.63
CA GLN A 143 5.57 -3.23 -2.75
C GLN A 143 4.43 -3.88 -3.53
N PHE A 144 3.93 -3.22 -4.58
CA PHE A 144 2.96 -3.80 -5.50
C PHE A 144 3.51 -5.05 -6.22
N GLY A 145 4.75 -4.99 -6.71
CA GLY A 145 5.40 -6.15 -7.31
C GLY A 145 5.71 -7.27 -6.34
N LYS A 146 6.02 -6.97 -5.07
CA LYS A 146 6.19 -7.99 -4.02
C LYS A 146 4.87 -8.72 -3.77
N PHE A 147 3.75 -8.00 -3.76
CA PHE A 147 2.43 -8.61 -3.67
C PHE A 147 2.18 -9.55 -4.85
N LEU A 148 2.47 -9.13 -6.09
CA LEU A 148 2.23 -9.96 -7.27
C LEU A 148 3.22 -11.11 -7.46
N LYS A 149 4.40 -11.12 -6.82
CA LYS A 149 5.45 -12.10 -7.12
C LYS A 149 5.04 -13.57 -6.90
N GLY A 150 5.34 -14.41 -7.90
CA GLY A 150 5.29 -15.88 -7.79
C GLY A 150 3.86 -16.40 -7.57
N ALA A 151 3.69 -17.38 -6.66
CA ALA A 151 2.38 -17.97 -6.39
C ALA A 151 1.31 -17.00 -5.89
N ASN A 152 1.68 -15.78 -5.47
CA ASN A 152 0.69 -14.75 -5.16
C ASN A 152 0.04 -14.14 -6.41
N ALA A 153 0.66 -14.21 -7.60
CA ALA A 153 -0.01 -13.87 -8.85
C ALA A 153 -0.97 -14.97 -9.32
N GLY A 154 -1.22 -16.00 -8.51
CA GLY A 154 -2.00 -17.19 -8.85
C GLY A 154 -1.14 -18.45 -8.88
N GLU A 155 -1.78 -19.61 -9.05
CA GLU A 155 -1.12 -20.92 -9.08
C GLU A 155 -0.03 -21.02 -10.17
N ASN A 156 -0.18 -20.23 -11.25
CA ASN A 156 0.82 -20.12 -12.29
C ASN A 156 1.82 -18.99 -11.97
N GLU A 157 2.97 -19.36 -11.42
CA GLU A 157 4.04 -18.40 -11.07
C GLU A 157 4.58 -17.60 -12.28
N ARG A 158 4.32 -18.04 -13.53
CA ARG A 158 4.69 -17.31 -14.75
C ARG A 158 3.87 -16.04 -14.97
N LEU A 159 2.76 -15.86 -14.25
CA LEU A 159 1.97 -14.62 -14.31
C LEU A 159 2.76 -13.42 -13.78
N TRP A 160 3.65 -13.63 -12.80
CA TRP A 160 4.55 -12.57 -12.32
C TRP A 160 5.84 -13.17 -11.69
N PRO A 161 6.78 -13.68 -12.52
CA PRO A 161 7.91 -14.47 -12.04
C PRO A 161 9.06 -13.60 -11.51
N LYS A 162 9.09 -12.31 -11.88
CA LYS A 162 10.22 -11.43 -11.57
C LYS A 162 10.18 -10.98 -10.12
N THR A 163 11.38 -10.80 -9.55
CA THR A 163 11.51 -10.12 -8.26
C THR A 163 11.04 -8.68 -8.38
N ALA A 164 10.45 -8.18 -7.29
CA ALA A 164 10.00 -6.81 -7.22
C ALA A 164 11.13 -5.81 -7.47
N SER A 165 10.78 -4.69 -8.08
CA SER A 165 11.70 -3.58 -8.38
C SER A 165 10.99 -2.25 -8.14
N GLY A 166 11.74 -1.24 -7.69
CA GLY A 166 11.24 0.13 -7.65
C GLY A 166 10.81 0.64 -9.03
N THR A 167 11.38 0.12 -10.10
CA THR A 167 10.98 0.45 -11.48
C THR A 167 9.98 -0.59 -11.99
N PHE A 168 8.73 -0.18 -12.23
CA PHE A 168 7.66 -1.10 -12.63
C PHE A 168 7.99 -1.91 -13.90
N ALA A 169 8.56 -1.28 -14.92
CA ALA A 169 8.96 -1.95 -16.16
C ALA A 169 9.98 -3.08 -15.96
N ASN A 170 10.76 -3.05 -14.88
CA ASN A 170 11.78 -4.08 -14.60
C ASN A 170 11.18 -5.34 -13.96
N GLN A 171 9.96 -5.25 -13.41
CA GLN A 171 9.28 -6.35 -12.74
C GLN A 171 8.11 -6.94 -13.54
N THR A 172 7.74 -6.36 -14.69
CA THR A 172 6.71 -6.94 -15.56
C THR A 172 7.18 -8.27 -16.15
N PRO A 173 6.30 -9.28 -16.30
CA PRO A 173 6.66 -10.58 -16.88
C PRO A 173 7.16 -10.45 -18.33
N ASN A 174 6.52 -9.59 -19.13
CA ASN A 174 6.90 -9.30 -20.51
C ASN A 174 7.51 -7.89 -20.63
N ASN A 175 8.13 -7.59 -21.77
CA ASN A 175 8.67 -6.26 -22.04
C ASN A 175 7.52 -5.24 -22.11
N ILE A 176 7.58 -4.19 -21.29
CA ILE A 176 6.51 -3.19 -21.22
C ILE A 176 6.26 -2.48 -22.56
N SER A 177 7.25 -2.42 -23.46
CA SER A 177 7.07 -1.83 -24.79
C SER A 177 6.12 -2.62 -25.69
N THR A 178 5.79 -3.88 -25.34
CA THR A 178 4.80 -4.69 -26.06
C THR A 178 3.37 -4.46 -25.55
N PHE A 179 3.18 -3.65 -24.51
CA PHE A 179 1.87 -3.37 -23.94
C PHE A 179 1.30 -2.06 -24.49
N PHE A 180 0.41 -2.17 -25.47
CA PHE A 180 -0.16 -1.00 -26.17
C PHE A 180 -1.13 -0.16 -25.33
N ASN A 181 -1.62 -0.71 -24.22
CA ASN A 181 -2.60 -0.08 -23.33
C ASN A 181 -2.00 0.35 -21.98
N PHE A 182 -0.68 0.49 -21.89
CA PHE A 182 0.01 0.92 -20.67
C PHE A 182 0.50 2.36 -20.82
N GLN A 183 0.31 3.18 -19.79
CA GLN A 183 0.73 4.57 -19.74
C GLN A 183 1.56 4.82 -18.48
N GLY A 184 2.78 5.29 -18.69
CA GLY A 184 3.69 5.63 -17.61
C GLY A 184 3.46 7.05 -17.08
N ALA A 185 3.54 7.22 -15.77
CA ALA A 185 3.55 8.54 -15.13
C ALA A 185 4.56 8.58 -13.97
N SER A 186 5.14 9.75 -13.73
CA SER A 186 6.07 9.95 -12.61
C SER A 186 5.32 10.36 -11.34
N GLY A 187 5.47 9.60 -10.26
CA GLY A 187 4.78 9.85 -8.99
C GLY A 187 3.33 9.35 -8.93
N SER A 188 2.87 8.97 -7.73
CA SER A 188 1.50 8.45 -7.51
C SER A 188 0.41 9.46 -7.86
N ALA A 189 0.68 10.77 -7.70
CA ALA A 189 -0.25 11.83 -8.05
C ALA A 189 -0.60 11.84 -9.55
N LEU A 190 0.42 11.71 -10.41
CA LEU A 190 0.19 11.68 -11.86
C LEU A 190 -0.40 10.36 -12.34
N VAL A 191 -0.09 9.24 -11.68
CA VAL A 191 -0.79 7.95 -11.93
C VAL A 191 -2.29 8.09 -11.64
N ALA A 192 -2.67 8.65 -10.49
CA ALA A 192 -4.06 8.86 -10.13
C ALA A 192 -4.76 9.87 -11.07
N ALA A 193 -4.09 10.97 -11.41
CA ALA A 193 -4.61 11.94 -12.39
C ALA A 193 -4.82 11.30 -13.78
N GLY A 194 -3.89 10.45 -14.22
CA GLY A 194 -3.99 9.69 -15.47
C GLY A 194 -5.22 8.77 -15.48
N VAL A 195 -5.40 7.96 -14.42
CA VAL A 195 -6.58 7.10 -14.29
C VAL A 195 -7.88 7.92 -14.30
N LYS A 196 -7.92 9.05 -13.59
CA LYS A 196 -9.08 9.96 -13.59
C LYS A 196 -9.38 10.52 -14.99
N GLY A 197 -8.34 10.84 -15.77
CA GLY A 197 -8.49 11.37 -17.12
C GLY A 197 -8.93 10.32 -18.16
N LYS A 198 -8.90 9.03 -17.82
CA LYS A 198 -9.15 7.95 -18.77
C LYS A 198 -10.23 7.00 -18.27
N VAL A 199 -11.42 7.08 -18.88
CA VAL A 199 -12.46 6.04 -18.69
C VAL A 199 -11.89 4.69 -19.13
N GLY A 200 -12.08 3.67 -18.30
CA GLY A 200 -11.43 2.35 -18.43
C GLY A 200 -10.03 2.29 -17.81
N GLY A 201 -9.54 3.39 -17.22
CA GLY A 201 -8.24 3.46 -16.56
C GLY A 201 -8.19 2.64 -15.27
N ILE A 202 -7.04 2.03 -14.99
CA ILE A 202 -6.70 1.38 -13.72
C ILE A 202 -5.27 1.72 -13.33
N GLY A 203 -4.99 1.88 -12.04
CA GLY A 203 -3.65 2.15 -11.53
C GLY A 203 -3.53 1.80 -10.05
N TYR A 204 -2.34 2.02 -9.50
CA TYR A 204 -2.03 1.76 -8.09
C TYR A 204 -1.37 2.97 -7.43
N GLY A 205 -1.60 3.13 -6.14
CA GLY A 205 -1.03 4.22 -5.34
C GLY A 205 -1.62 4.27 -3.94
N GLU A 206 -1.07 5.12 -3.09
CA GLU A 206 -1.62 5.34 -1.75
C GLU A 206 -3.09 5.77 -1.85
N VAL A 207 -3.96 5.20 -1.00
CA VAL A 207 -5.43 5.39 -1.08
C VAL A 207 -5.88 6.86 -1.04
N SER A 208 -5.08 7.74 -0.45
CA SER A 208 -5.31 9.19 -0.43
C SER A 208 -5.38 9.78 -1.84
N TRP A 209 -4.56 9.29 -2.79
CA TRP A 209 -4.58 9.78 -4.17
C TRP A 209 -5.86 9.40 -4.91
N ALA A 210 -6.43 8.23 -4.61
CA ALA A 210 -7.74 7.85 -5.10
C ALA A 210 -8.84 8.76 -4.52
N THR A 211 -8.76 9.03 -3.21
CA THR A 211 -9.71 9.90 -2.50
C THR A 211 -9.69 11.32 -3.05
N ASP A 212 -8.50 11.92 -3.15
CA ASP A 212 -8.28 13.29 -3.64
C ASP A 212 -8.76 13.42 -5.11
N ASN A 213 -8.73 12.33 -5.89
CA ASN A 213 -9.20 12.29 -7.28
C ASN A 213 -10.65 11.80 -7.45
N LYS A 214 -11.35 11.41 -6.37
CA LYS A 214 -12.71 10.82 -6.39
C LYS A 214 -12.80 9.54 -7.24
N LEU A 215 -11.74 8.73 -7.23
CA LEU A 215 -11.70 7.46 -7.91
C LEU A 215 -12.27 6.34 -7.03
N ALA A 216 -12.94 5.38 -7.68
CA ALA A 216 -13.30 4.14 -7.01
C ALA A 216 -12.05 3.29 -6.74
N VAL A 217 -12.11 2.48 -5.69
CA VAL A 217 -11.04 1.55 -5.30
C VAL A 217 -11.59 0.13 -5.24
N ALA A 218 -10.78 -0.83 -5.69
CA ALA A 218 -11.15 -2.25 -5.71
C ALA A 218 -10.93 -2.89 -4.33
N ASN A 219 -11.75 -3.88 -4.02
CA ASN A 219 -11.50 -4.83 -2.94
C ASN A 219 -10.54 -5.91 -3.44
N ILE A 220 -9.47 -6.18 -2.69
CA ILE A 220 -8.44 -7.13 -3.09
C ILE A 220 -8.55 -8.39 -2.25
N ARG A 221 -8.53 -9.55 -2.91
CA ARG A 221 -8.51 -10.84 -2.22
C ARG A 221 -7.22 -11.03 -1.45
N ASN A 222 -7.33 -11.43 -0.19
CA ASN A 222 -6.19 -11.78 0.66
C ASN A 222 -5.96 -13.31 0.72
N ALA A 223 -4.89 -13.73 1.39
CA ALA A 223 -4.55 -15.15 1.57
C ALA A 223 -5.57 -15.95 2.40
N ALA A 224 -6.50 -15.28 3.10
CA ALA A 224 -7.64 -15.92 3.77
C ALA A 224 -8.86 -16.13 2.84
N GLY A 225 -8.77 -15.70 1.58
CA GLY A 225 -9.87 -15.78 0.60
C GLY A 225 -10.94 -14.70 0.78
N GLU A 226 -10.65 -13.66 1.56
CA GLU A 226 -11.56 -12.55 1.81
C GLU A 226 -11.21 -11.38 0.89
N PHE A 227 -12.23 -10.67 0.40
CA PHE A 227 -11.99 -9.46 -0.40
C PHE A 227 -12.10 -8.24 0.50
N ILE A 228 -10.97 -7.55 0.65
CA ILE A 228 -10.81 -6.48 1.64
C ILE A 228 -10.58 -5.14 0.93
N ALA A 229 -11.28 -4.10 1.37
CA ALA A 229 -11.06 -2.73 0.92
C ALA A 229 -9.73 -2.16 1.46
N PRO A 230 -9.05 -1.26 0.73
CA PRO A 230 -7.84 -0.57 1.20
C PRO A 230 -8.16 0.30 2.42
N SER A 231 -7.89 -0.21 3.61
CA SER A 231 -8.21 0.47 4.87
C SER A 231 -7.04 0.42 5.84
N ALA A 232 -6.94 1.43 6.70
CA ALA A 232 -5.93 1.48 7.74
C ALA A 232 -5.95 0.24 8.66
N ALA A 233 -7.15 -0.28 8.96
CA ALA A 233 -7.32 -1.48 9.78
C ALA A 233 -6.80 -2.74 9.07
N GLY A 234 -7.19 -2.95 7.80
CA GLY A 234 -6.72 -4.09 7.01
C GLY A 234 -5.22 -4.05 6.79
N THR A 235 -4.65 -2.87 6.50
CA THR A 235 -3.19 -2.69 6.36
C THR A 235 -2.46 -2.96 7.67
N SER A 236 -2.96 -2.47 8.80
CA SER A 236 -2.35 -2.75 10.11
C SER A 236 -2.38 -4.24 10.45
N ALA A 237 -3.49 -4.93 10.17
CA ALA A 237 -3.60 -6.38 10.35
C ALA A 237 -2.60 -7.15 9.47
N PHE A 238 -2.43 -6.73 8.21
CA PHE A 238 -1.45 -7.30 7.28
C PHE A 238 -0.01 -7.12 7.77
N LEU A 239 0.39 -5.87 8.05
CA LEU A 239 1.76 -5.55 8.48
C LEU A 239 2.11 -6.19 9.83
N GLY A 240 1.14 -6.30 10.75
CA GLY A 240 1.31 -7.00 12.02
C GLY A 240 1.57 -8.51 11.88
N GLY A 241 1.35 -9.08 10.69
CA GLY A 241 1.70 -10.47 10.37
C GLY A 241 3.16 -10.68 9.94
N GLY A 242 3.88 -9.61 9.60
CA GLY A 242 5.25 -9.65 9.08
C GLY A 242 6.34 -9.77 10.14
N THR A 243 7.58 -9.85 9.68
CA THR A 243 8.78 -10.03 10.52
C THR A 243 9.56 -8.72 10.61
N ILE A 244 9.63 -8.15 11.82
CA ILE A 244 10.40 -6.93 12.11
C ILE A 244 11.89 -7.29 12.19
N GLN A 245 12.70 -6.64 11.36
CA GLN A 245 14.13 -6.86 11.26
C GLN A 245 14.93 -6.03 12.28
N ALA A 246 16.17 -6.43 12.55
CA ALA A 246 17.08 -5.70 13.43
C ALA A 246 17.33 -4.25 12.96
N ASN A 247 17.37 -4.03 11.65
CA ASN A 247 17.55 -2.71 11.05
C ASN A 247 16.26 -1.85 11.01
N GLY A 248 15.15 -2.34 11.58
CA GLY A 248 13.87 -1.62 11.67
C GLY A 248 12.96 -1.77 10.44
N SER A 249 13.43 -2.42 9.37
CA SER A 249 12.56 -2.81 8.26
C SER A 249 11.58 -3.91 8.66
N LEU A 250 10.50 -4.05 7.90
CA LEU A 250 9.52 -5.12 8.01
C LEU A 250 9.52 -5.96 6.73
N ILE A 251 9.64 -7.27 6.88
CA ILE A 251 9.38 -8.23 5.81
C ILE A 251 7.93 -8.67 5.91
N ALA A 252 7.11 -8.28 4.94
CA ALA A 252 5.72 -8.70 4.87
C ALA A 252 5.60 -10.17 4.40
N ASP A 253 4.66 -10.90 4.97
CA ASP A 253 4.31 -12.26 4.54
C ASP A 253 2.98 -12.24 3.81
N TYR A 254 3.05 -12.21 2.48
CA TYR A 254 1.89 -12.13 1.60
C TYR A 254 1.09 -13.44 1.51
N LYS A 255 1.66 -14.57 1.95
CA LYS A 255 0.99 -15.89 1.95
C LYS A 255 0.33 -16.22 3.28
N LYS A 256 0.65 -15.45 4.33
CA LYS A 256 0.07 -15.65 5.65
C LYS A 256 -1.43 -15.36 5.61
N SER A 257 -2.23 -16.38 5.95
CA SER A 257 -3.67 -16.22 6.13
C SER A 257 -3.94 -15.40 7.40
N ILE A 258 -4.36 -14.15 7.22
CA ILE A 258 -4.69 -13.21 8.29
C ILE A 258 -6.10 -12.66 8.02
N PRO A 259 -7.11 -13.02 8.83
CA PRO A 259 -8.46 -12.49 8.67
C PRO A 259 -8.51 -10.96 8.69
N GLY A 260 -9.21 -10.38 7.73
CA GLY A 260 -9.39 -8.95 7.51
C GLY A 260 -8.19 -8.21 6.90
N ALA A 261 -7.06 -8.89 6.67
CA ALA A 261 -5.86 -8.22 6.18
C ALA A 261 -6.03 -7.69 4.75
N TYR A 262 -5.69 -6.43 4.53
CA TYR A 262 -5.55 -5.86 3.20
C TYR A 262 -4.14 -6.14 2.67
N PRO A 263 -3.97 -6.88 1.57
CA PRO A 263 -2.71 -7.54 1.25
C PRO A 263 -1.66 -6.64 0.58
N ILE A 264 -2.05 -5.42 0.14
CA ILE A 264 -1.13 -4.48 -0.52
C ILE A 264 -0.83 -3.30 0.44
N GLY A 265 -0.24 -3.63 1.59
CA GLY A 265 0.16 -2.66 2.60
C GLY A 265 1.65 -2.36 2.59
N THR A 266 2.03 -1.14 2.95
CA THR A 266 3.43 -0.80 3.22
C THR A 266 3.59 0.03 4.49
N ALA A 267 4.73 -0.16 5.15
CA ALA A 267 5.28 0.83 6.08
C ALA A 267 6.20 1.75 5.28
N SER A 268 6.07 3.06 5.49
CA SER A 268 7.01 4.05 4.99
C SER A 268 8.06 4.30 6.07
N TYR A 269 9.32 4.21 5.67
CA TYR A 269 10.46 4.32 6.57
C TYR A 269 11.11 5.68 6.43
N GLY A 270 11.25 6.38 7.54
CA GLY A 270 12.26 7.40 7.69
C GLY A 270 13.64 6.78 7.67
N LEU A 271 14.54 7.31 6.85
CA LEU A 271 15.93 6.88 6.80
C LEU A 271 16.69 7.56 7.94
N VAL A 272 17.33 6.75 8.78
CA VAL A 272 17.96 7.15 10.04
C VAL A 272 19.48 7.04 9.91
N TYR A 273 20.19 8.10 10.31
CA TYR A 273 21.61 8.02 10.59
C TYR A 273 21.80 7.57 12.05
N PRO A 274 22.50 6.44 12.31
CA PRO A 274 22.91 6.11 13.67
C PRO A 274 24.01 7.06 14.14
N ALA A 275 24.21 7.17 15.45
CA ALA A 275 25.28 7.98 16.06
C ALA A 275 26.68 7.74 15.45
N SER A 276 26.97 6.51 15.00
CA SER A 276 28.23 6.16 14.34
C SER A 276 28.46 6.88 13.01
N ALA A 277 27.42 7.51 12.43
CA ALA A 277 27.51 8.29 11.21
C ALA A 277 28.13 9.69 11.41
N GLY A 278 28.34 10.13 12.65
CA GLY A 278 29.05 11.38 12.99
C GLY A 278 28.44 12.64 12.37
N LYS A 279 27.10 12.75 12.35
CA LYS A 279 26.38 13.90 11.81
C LYS A 279 26.29 15.04 12.82
N ASP A 280 25.92 16.22 12.33
CA ASP A 280 25.68 17.38 13.18
C ASP A 280 24.54 17.12 14.17
N ALA A 281 24.84 17.18 15.47
CA ALA A 281 23.92 16.78 16.52
C ALA A 281 22.67 17.68 16.62
N ALA A 282 22.80 18.97 16.33
CA ALA A 282 21.68 19.90 16.34
C ALA A 282 20.67 19.57 15.24
N THR A 283 21.17 19.29 14.04
CA THR A 283 20.37 18.86 12.89
C THR A 283 19.72 17.50 13.14
N GLN A 284 20.48 16.52 13.65
CA GLN A 284 19.95 15.19 13.94
C GLN A 284 18.86 15.22 15.01
N LYS A 285 18.96 16.09 16.02
CA LYS A 285 17.88 16.30 16.99
C LYS A 285 16.57 16.71 16.31
N ILE A 286 16.61 17.66 15.37
CA ILE A 286 15.43 18.10 14.61
C ILE A 286 14.88 16.96 13.75
N VAL A 287 15.75 16.17 13.11
CA VAL A 287 15.36 15.00 12.32
C VAL A 287 14.67 13.94 13.20
N ALA A 288 15.15 13.70 14.42
CA ALA A 288 14.53 12.78 15.36
C ALA A 288 13.14 13.26 15.81
N GLU A 289 13.01 14.55 16.12
CA GLU A 289 11.73 15.18 16.46
C GLU A 289 10.73 15.10 15.29
N TRP A 290 11.20 15.31 14.06
CA TRP A 290 10.39 15.20 12.85
C TRP A 290 9.85 13.78 12.63
N HIS A 291 10.69 12.75 12.73
CA HIS A 291 10.24 11.35 12.61
C HIS A 291 9.29 10.95 13.75
N THR A 292 9.55 11.42 14.96
CA THR A 292 8.63 11.22 16.10
C THR A 292 7.28 11.87 15.83
N TYR A 293 7.26 13.08 15.29
CA TYR A 293 6.04 13.78 14.91
C TYR A 293 5.26 13.04 13.82
N MET A 294 5.94 12.54 12.78
CA MET A 294 5.30 11.72 11.75
C MET A 294 4.66 10.45 12.34
N LEU A 295 5.38 9.74 13.19
CA LEU A 295 4.90 8.51 13.83
C LEU A 295 3.71 8.73 14.76
N GLN A 296 3.77 9.74 15.61
CA GLN A 296 2.82 9.91 16.71
C GLN A 296 1.68 10.88 16.41
N LYS A 297 1.91 11.88 15.57
CA LYS A 297 0.98 13.01 15.39
C LYS A 297 0.30 12.99 14.03
N CYS A 298 1.00 12.67 12.94
CA CYS A 298 0.42 12.78 11.60
C CYS A 298 -0.83 11.90 11.38
N PRO A 299 -0.85 10.59 11.75
CA PRO A 299 -2.05 9.77 11.58
C PRO A 299 -3.28 10.31 12.32
N ALA A 300 -3.07 10.92 13.50
CA ALA A 300 -4.15 11.50 14.31
C ALA A 300 -4.56 12.90 13.84
N LYS A 301 -3.61 13.69 13.32
CA LYS A 301 -3.81 15.07 12.88
C LYS A 301 -4.37 15.18 11.47
N PHE A 302 -4.03 14.26 10.58
CA PHE A 302 -4.53 14.20 9.20
C PHE A 302 -5.29 12.91 8.94
N PRO A 303 -6.31 12.61 9.75
CA PRO A 303 -7.00 11.34 9.68
C PRO A 303 -7.59 11.14 8.28
N GLU A 304 -8.06 12.18 7.59
CA GLU A 304 -8.60 12.13 6.22
C GLU A 304 -7.65 11.50 5.19
N LYS A 305 -6.34 11.50 5.42
CA LYS A 305 -5.36 10.95 4.46
C LYS A 305 -5.27 9.42 4.45
N GLY A 306 -5.99 8.71 5.33
CA GLY A 306 -6.12 7.25 5.22
C GLY A 306 -4.92 6.44 5.71
N TYR A 307 -3.88 7.08 6.25
CA TYR A 307 -2.74 6.40 6.86
C TYR A 307 -3.15 5.52 8.05
N ALA A 308 -2.54 4.36 8.15
CA ALA A 308 -2.61 3.51 9.33
C ALA A 308 -1.61 4.01 10.36
N GLN A 309 -2.11 4.24 11.58
CA GLN A 309 -1.22 4.47 12.72
C GLN A 309 -0.43 3.19 12.99
N ILE A 310 0.89 3.33 13.10
CA ILE A 310 1.77 2.24 13.52
C ILE A 310 1.63 2.07 15.04
N THR A 311 1.38 0.85 15.47
CA THR A 311 1.14 0.48 16.88
C THR A 311 1.88 -0.81 17.23
N GLY A 312 1.90 -1.15 18.53
CA GLY A 312 2.47 -2.40 19.02
C GLY A 312 3.98 -2.55 18.73
N PRO A 313 4.47 -3.77 18.47
CA PRO A 313 5.91 -4.02 18.31
C PRO A 313 6.59 -3.21 17.21
N LEU A 314 5.88 -2.87 16.12
CA LEU A 314 6.43 -2.05 15.05
C LEU A 314 6.61 -0.59 15.48
N TYR A 315 5.72 -0.08 16.34
CA TYR A 315 5.88 1.23 16.97
C TYR A 315 7.07 1.26 17.92
N ASP A 316 7.21 0.24 18.76
CA ASP A 316 8.34 0.15 19.70
C ASP A 316 9.67 0.10 18.94
N LYS A 317 9.71 -0.65 17.83
CA LYS A 317 10.87 -0.68 16.94
C LYS A 317 11.14 0.68 16.31
N ALA A 318 10.10 1.39 15.84
CA ALA A 318 10.24 2.73 15.28
C ALA A 318 10.87 3.70 16.28
N MET A 319 10.35 3.75 17.51
CA MET A 319 10.89 4.59 18.57
C MET A 319 12.34 4.23 18.91
N ALA A 320 12.67 2.94 18.96
CA ALA A 320 14.04 2.49 19.19
C ALA A 320 15.00 2.91 18.06
N GLN A 321 14.53 2.96 16.82
CA GLN A 321 15.34 3.40 15.68
C GLN A 321 15.49 4.92 15.65
N ILE A 322 14.42 5.67 15.93
CA ILE A 322 14.49 7.13 16.06
C ILE A 322 15.46 7.53 17.16
N ALA A 323 15.52 6.80 18.27
CA ALA A 323 16.46 7.07 19.36
C ALA A 323 17.95 6.86 18.99
N LYS A 324 18.25 6.24 17.84
CA LYS A 324 19.62 6.13 17.32
C LYS A 324 20.09 7.38 16.58
N ILE A 325 19.16 8.26 16.18
CA ILE A 325 19.45 9.55 15.55
C ILE A 325 20.13 10.45 16.60
N LYS A 326 21.43 10.72 16.43
CA LYS A 326 22.25 11.50 17.37
C LYS A 326 23.26 12.35 16.63
#